data_AF-A0A2V1DE65-F1
#
_entry.id   AF-A0A2V1DE65-F1
#
_cell.length_a   1.000
_cell.length_b   1.000
_cell.length_c   1.000
_cell.angle_alpha   90.00
_cell.angle_beta   90.00
_cell.angle_gamma   90.00
#
_symmetry.space_group_name_H-M   'P 1'
#
loop_
_entity.id
_entity.type
_entity.pdbx_description
1 polymer ?
#
loop_
_entity_poly.entity_id
_entity_poly.type
_entity_poly.pdbx_seq_one_letter_code
_entity_poly.pdbx_strand_id
1 'polypeptide(L)'
;MASSQQALPAPTIDLLLNLIDTRPDSILASLTQHPHLASAADAHGYSLVHASVSYGQLDLLRHLVQKHQVDVNLLDEDGETPLFVAETPEVAKCLVEELGAHQNLRNAEGKTAEEKFLEEEGEANQVYQYLKSLRTGERALSAGVVESECTHPPPPLPEGVKVELGTMTEDAVGHVQDPELRRRIEELAMREDFQTEEVQSQLRALVSEVVTGLGTEDTGRSVRRRVD
;
A
#
# COMPACT_ATOMS: atom_id res chain seq x y z
N MET A 1 -58.47 -5.80 -27.43
CA MET A 1 -57.25 -6.64 -27.53
C MET A 1 -56.31 -6.15 -26.45
N ALA A 2 -56.34 -6.79 -25.28
CA ALA A 2 -55.37 -6.49 -24.23
C ALA A 2 -54.04 -7.07 -24.71
N SER A 3 -53.11 -6.21 -25.12
CA SER A 3 -51.74 -6.61 -25.38
C SER A 3 -51.22 -7.25 -24.10
N SER A 4 -51.05 -8.57 -24.13
CA SER A 4 -50.30 -9.31 -23.13
C SER A 4 -48.89 -8.73 -23.14
N GLN A 5 -48.65 -7.74 -22.26
CA GLN A 5 -47.30 -7.40 -21.85
C GLN A 5 -46.76 -8.70 -21.26
N GLN A 6 -45.92 -9.40 -22.02
CA GLN A 6 -45.02 -10.38 -21.44
C GLN A 6 -44.29 -9.63 -20.34
N ALA A 7 -44.68 -9.89 -19.09
CA ALA A 7 -43.86 -9.57 -17.95
C ALA A 7 -42.55 -10.32 -18.20
N LEU A 8 -41.55 -9.60 -18.71
CA LEU A 8 -40.19 -10.09 -18.76
C LEU A 8 -39.88 -10.63 -17.36
N PRO A 9 -39.22 -11.79 -17.26
CA PRO A 9 -38.82 -12.32 -15.96
C PRO A 9 -38.08 -11.22 -15.19
N ALA A 10 -38.31 -11.13 -13.88
CA ALA A 10 -37.63 -10.16 -13.04
C ALA A 10 -36.11 -10.26 -13.32
N PRO A 11 -35.42 -9.13 -13.59
CA PRO A 11 -34.01 -9.19 -13.91
C PRO A 11 -33.25 -9.81 -12.73
N THR A 12 -32.51 -10.89 -13.01
CA THR A 12 -31.62 -11.50 -12.03
C THR A 12 -30.23 -10.89 -12.13
N ILE A 13 -29.43 -11.02 -11.08
CA ILE A 13 -28.03 -10.57 -11.10
C ILE A 13 -27.26 -11.25 -12.23
N ASP A 14 -27.44 -12.56 -12.45
CA ASP A 14 -26.81 -13.31 -13.54
C ASP A 14 -27.16 -12.75 -14.92
N LEU A 15 -28.41 -12.33 -15.12
CA LEU A 15 -28.82 -11.70 -16.38
C LEU A 15 -28.09 -10.37 -16.57
N LEU A 16 -27.97 -9.56 -15.53
CA LEU A 16 -27.29 -8.27 -15.62
C LEU A 16 -25.78 -8.43 -15.86
N LEU A 17 -25.14 -9.41 -15.22
CA LEU A 17 -23.72 -9.72 -15.44
C LEU A 17 -23.44 -10.11 -16.89
N ASN A 18 -24.32 -10.90 -17.51
CA ASN A 18 -24.22 -11.29 -18.93
C ASN A 18 -24.49 -10.14 -19.92
N LEU A 19 -24.98 -8.99 -19.46
CA LEU A 19 -25.29 -7.83 -20.31
C LEU A 19 -24.21 -6.75 -20.25
N ILE A 20 -23.14 -6.95 -19.46
CA ILE A 20 -22.10 -5.94 -19.23
C ILE A 20 -21.38 -5.58 -20.55
N ASP A 21 -21.05 -6.56 -21.37
CA ASP A 21 -20.34 -6.38 -22.64
C ASP A 21 -21.27 -5.93 -23.78
N THR A 22 -22.51 -6.40 -23.78
CA THR A 22 -23.45 -6.17 -24.89
C THR A 22 -24.33 -4.93 -24.72
N ARG A 23 -24.79 -4.63 -23.50
CA ARG A 23 -25.86 -3.64 -23.24
C ARG A 23 -25.79 -2.99 -21.84
N PRO A 24 -24.73 -2.22 -21.50
CA PRO A 24 -24.60 -1.57 -20.20
C PRO A 24 -25.75 -0.60 -19.87
N ASP A 25 -26.33 0.09 -20.87
CA ASP A 25 -27.48 0.98 -20.65
C ASP A 25 -28.73 0.25 -20.14
N SER A 26 -28.91 -1.01 -20.56
CA SER A 26 -30.05 -1.82 -20.12
C SER A 26 -29.90 -2.23 -18.66
N ILE A 27 -28.66 -2.35 -18.17
CA ILE A 27 -28.37 -2.59 -16.76
C ILE A 27 -28.80 -1.37 -15.95
N LEU A 28 -28.41 -0.15 -16.34
CA LEU A 28 -28.81 1.08 -15.67
C LEU A 28 -30.34 1.25 -15.61
N ALA A 29 -31.04 0.95 -16.71
CA ALA A 29 -32.50 0.95 -16.74
C ALA A 29 -33.11 -0.08 -15.76
N SER A 30 -32.52 -1.28 -15.68
CA SER A 30 -32.95 -2.33 -14.76
C SER A 30 -32.69 -1.94 -13.30
N LEU A 31 -31.54 -1.33 -12.99
CA LEU A 31 -31.20 -0.83 -11.66
C LEU A 31 -32.09 0.32 -11.19
N THR A 32 -32.63 1.11 -12.11
CA THR A 32 -33.62 2.14 -11.79
C THR A 32 -34.93 1.54 -11.28
N GLN A 33 -35.33 0.39 -11.84
CA GLN A 33 -36.52 -0.36 -11.40
C GLN A 33 -36.23 -1.23 -10.17
N HIS A 34 -35.02 -1.77 -10.07
CA HIS A 34 -34.59 -2.74 -9.07
C HIS A 34 -33.24 -2.35 -8.45
N PRO A 35 -33.20 -1.32 -7.59
CA PRO A 35 -31.94 -0.76 -7.07
C PRO A 35 -31.16 -1.73 -6.18
N HIS A 36 -31.83 -2.70 -5.56
CA HIS A 36 -31.21 -3.75 -4.74
C HIS A 36 -30.27 -4.67 -5.54
N LEU A 37 -30.42 -4.73 -6.87
CA LEU A 37 -29.53 -5.53 -7.72
C LEU A 37 -28.16 -4.87 -7.91
N ALA A 38 -28.01 -3.57 -7.62
CA ALA A 38 -26.75 -2.85 -7.82
C ALA A 38 -25.63 -3.40 -6.94
N SER A 39 -25.96 -3.75 -5.69
CA SER A 39 -25.05 -4.37 -4.72
C SER A 39 -25.21 -5.89 -4.64
N ALA A 40 -26.04 -6.49 -5.52
CA ALA A 40 -26.21 -7.93 -5.53
C ALA A 40 -24.97 -8.59 -6.16
N ALA A 41 -24.76 -9.83 -5.76
CA ALA A 41 -23.74 -10.70 -6.30
C ALA A 41 -24.39 -12.01 -6.75
N ASP A 42 -23.74 -12.70 -7.67
CA ASP A 42 -24.12 -14.04 -8.08
C ASP A 42 -23.77 -15.10 -7.02
N ALA A 43 -23.88 -16.38 -7.39
CA ALA A 43 -23.57 -17.50 -6.49
C ALA A 43 -22.10 -17.55 -6.02
N HIS A 44 -21.21 -16.86 -6.73
CA HIS A 44 -19.76 -16.79 -6.50
C HIS A 44 -19.35 -15.49 -5.81
N GLY A 45 -20.31 -14.66 -5.37
CA GLY A 45 -19.98 -13.35 -4.82
C GLY A 45 -19.56 -12.33 -5.90
N TYR A 46 -19.62 -12.71 -7.18
CA TYR A 46 -19.25 -11.83 -8.28
C TYR A 46 -20.36 -10.80 -8.51
N SER A 47 -19.99 -9.52 -8.42
CA SER A 47 -20.94 -8.40 -8.44
C SER A 47 -20.82 -7.58 -9.73
N LEU A 48 -21.79 -6.69 -9.96
CA LEU A 48 -21.74 -5.77 -11.10
C LEU A 48 -20.49 -4.88 -11.09
N VAL A 49 -19.94 -4.58 -9.90
CA VAL A 49 -18.70 -3.80 -9.77
C VAL A 49 -17.51 -4.62 -10.28
N HIS A 50 -17.38 -5.89 -9.87
CA HIS A 50 -16.36 -6.81 -10.38
C HIS A 50 -16.42 -6.92 -11.91
N ALA A 51 -17.60 -7.18 -12.45
CA ALA A 51 -17.79 -7.28 -13.90
C ALA A 51 -17.45 -5.96 -14.61
N SER A 52 -17.91 -4.82 -14.09
CA SER A 52 -17.62 -3.52 -14.70
C SER A 52 -16.12 -3.22 -14.78
N VAL A 53 -15.34 -3.70 -13.80
CA VAL A 53 -13.89 -3.58 -13.80
C VAL A 53 -13.25 -4.55 -14.79
N SER A 54 -13.67 -5.81 -14.77
CA SER A 54 -13.14 -6.86 -15.65
C SER A 54 -13.37 -6.56 -17.14
N TYR A 55 -14.52 -5.97 -17.49
CA TYR A 55 -14.84 -5.56 -18.86
C TYR A 55 -14.45 -4.11 -19.19
N GLY A 56 -13.76 -3.40 -18.28
CA GLY A 56 -13.36 -2.01 -18.47
C GLY A 56 -14.50 -1.00 -18.68
N GLN A 57 -15.70 -1.31 -18.20
CA GLN A 57 -16.89 -0.47 -18.32
C GLN A 57 -16.90 0.65 -17.27
N LEU A 58 -16.01 1.64 -17.44
CA LEU A 58 -15.82 2.76 -16.50
C LEU A 58 -17.09 3.57 -16.27
N ASP A 59 -17.88 3.82 -17.30
CA ASP A 59 -19.11 4.60 -17.17
C ASP A 59 -20.14 3.89 -16.29
N LEU A 60 -20.28 2.56 -16.46
CA LEU A 60 -21.15 1.74 -15.63
C LEU A 60 -20.61 1.67 -14.19
N LEU A 61 -19.31 1.46 -14.01
CA LEU A 61 -18.64 1.43 -12.72
C LEU A 61 -18.90 2.72 -11.93
N ARG A 62 -18.66 3.88 -12.55
CA ARG A 62 -18.93 5.20 -11.96
C ARG A 62 -20.40 5.35 -11.57
N HIS A 63 -21.32 4.88 -12.41
CA HIS A 63 -22.75 4.91 -12.08
C HIS A 63 -23.11 4.04 -10.87
N LEU A 64 -22.56 2.83 -10.78
CA LEU A 64 -22.79 1.93 -9.65
C LEU A 64 -22.30 2.55 -8.34
N VAL A 65 -21.07 3.03 -8.30
CA VAL A 65 -20.48 3.58 -7.07
C VAL A 65 -21.08 4.94 -6.73
N GLN A 66 -21.20 5.87 -7.67
CA GLN A 66 -21.60 7.26 -7.36
C GLN A 66 -23.11 7.42 -7.22
N LYS A 67 -23.93 6.73 -8.03
CA LYS A 67 -25.40 6.88 -7.98
C LYS A 67 -26.05 5.83 -7.09
N HIS A 68 -25.59 4.58 -7.18
CA HIS A 68 -26.17 3.49 -6.40
C HIS A 68 -25.44 3.25 -5.07
N GLN A 69 -24.35 4.00 -4.78
CA GLN A 69 -23.58 3.90 -3.53
C GLN A 69 -23.12 2.47 -3.25
N VAL A 70 -22.80 1.73 -4.31
CA VAL A 70 -22.27 0.38 -4.19
C VAL A 70 -20.83 0.48 -3.68
N ASP A 71 -20.50 -0.35 -2.70
CA ASP A 71 -19.15 -0.44 -2.19
C ASP A 71 -18.19 -0.94 -3.29
N VAL A 72 -17.11 -0.21 -3.50
CA VAL A 72 -16.07 -0.55 -4.48
C VAL A 72 -15.12 -1.64 -3.97
N ASN A 73 -15.19 -1.97 -2.67
CA ASN A 73 -14.37 -2.98 -2.01
C ASN A 73 -15.15 -4.28 -1.70
N LEU A 74 -16.25 -4.54 -2.40
CA LEU A 74 -16.98 -5.80 -2.28
C LEU A 74 -16.05 -6.98 -2.52
N LEU A 75 -16.23 -8.05 -1.74
CA LEU A 75 -15.43 -9.26 -1.86
C LEU A 75 -16.25 -10.33 -2.58
N ASP A 76 -15.63 -11.04 -3.51
CA ASP A 76 -16.18 -12.26 -4.09
C ASP A 76 -15.88 -13.51 -3.23
N GLU A 77 -16.14 -14.71 -3.76
CA GLU A 77 -15.90 -15.98 -3.07
C GLU A 77 -14.42 -16.24 -2.73
N ASP A 78 -13.50 -15.70 -3.53
CA ASP A 78 -12.06 -15.80 -3.34
C ASP A 78 -11.53 -14.67 -2.42
N GLY A 79 -12.43 -13.84 -1.89
CA GLY A 79 -12.08 -12.66 -1.11
C GLY A 79 -11.44 -11.57 -1.95
N GLU A 80 -11.62 -11.61 -3.27
CA GLU A 80 -11.04 -10.64 -4.18
C GLU A 80 -11.93 -9.41 -4.26
N THR A 81 -11.30 -8.24 -4.25
CA THR A 81 -11.98 -6.98 -4.54
C THR A 81 -12.02 -6.76 -6.06
N PRO A 82 -12.86 -5.84 -6.57
CA PRO A 82 -12.86 -5.49 -7.99
C PRO A 82 -11.47 -5.11 -8.53
N LEU A 83 -10.57 -4.59 -7.68
CA LEU A 83 -9.21 -4.25 -8.10
C LEU A 83 -8.38 -5.47 -8.56
N PHE A 84 -8.66 -6.67 -8.05
CA PHE A 84 -7.96 -7.91 -8.45
C PHE A 84 -8.29 -8.33 -9.89
N VAL A 85 -9.43 -7.91 -10.43
CA VAL A 85 -9.87 -8.26 -11.79
C VAL A 85 -9.69 -7.11 -12.80
N ALA A 86 -8.91 -6.08 -12.45
CA ALA A 86 -8.65 -4.95 -13.33
C ALA A 86 -7.75 -5.35 -14.52
N GLU A 87 -8.27 -5.25 -15.75
CA GLU A 87 -7.53 -5.61 -16.97
C GLU A 87 -6.53 -4.51 -17.40
N THR A 88 -6.85 -3.24 -17.15
CA THR A 88 -6.09 -2.10 -17.67
C THR A 88 -5.71 -1.11 -16.56
N PRO A 89 -4.54 -0.44 -16.67
CA PRO A 89 -4.11 0.53 -15.67
C PRO A 89 -5.07 1.73 -15.58
N GLU A 90 -5.80 2.06 -16.65
CA GLU A 90 -6.84 3.08 -16.65
C GLU A 90 -7.98 2.73 -15.69
N VAL A 91 -8.39 1.46 -15.66
CA VAL A 91 -9.44 0.99 -14.76
C VAL A 91 -8.95 0.95 -13.32
N ALA A 92 -7.72 0.47 -13.08
CA ALA A 92 -7.11 0.51 -11.77
C ALA A 92 -6.97 1.96 -11.24
N LYS A 93 -6.59 2.91 -12.10
CA LYS A 93 -6.57 4.35 -11.79
C LYS A 93 -7.93 4.87 -11.38
N CYS A 94 -8.96 4.54 -12.16
CA CYS A 94 -10.33 4.96 -11.84
C CYS A 94 -10.76 4.41 -10.47
N LEU A 95 -10.47 3.15 -10.17
CA LEU A 95 -10.82 2.54 -8.88
C LEU A 95 -10.12 3.23 -7.70
N VAL A 96 -8.80 3.42 -7.78
CA VAL A 96 -8.02 3.95 -6.65
C VAL A 96 -8.20 5.47 -6.51
N GLU A 97 -8.05 6.22 -7.59
CA GLU A 97 -8.02 7.68 -7.55
C GLU A 97 -9.42 8.31 -7.54
N GLU A 98 -10.38 7.78 -8.31
CA GLU A 98 -11.71 8.37 -8.42
C GLU A 98 -12.71 7.76 -7.42
N LEU A 99 -12.62 6.45 -7.18
CA LEU A 99 -13.62 5.70 -6.42
C LEU A 99 -13.14 5.31 -5.01
N GLY A 100 -11.85 5.50 -4.70
CA GLY A 100 -11.29 5.26 -3.37
C GLY A 100 -11.17 3.78 -2.99
N ALA A 101 -10.91 2.90 -3.97
CA ALA A 101 -10.69 1.48 -3.72
C ALA A 101 -9.41 1.24 -2.92
N HIS A 102 -9.48 0.29 -1.97
CA HIS A 102 -8.36 -0.05 -1.11
C HIS A 102 -7.43 -1.06 -1.78
N GLN A 103 -6.25 -0.60 -2.21
CA GLN A 103 -5.23 -1.46 -2.84
C GLN A 103 -4.52 -2.43 -1.89
N ASN A 104 -4.62 -2.20 -0.57
CA ASN A 104 -3.95 -2.99 0.46
C ASN A 104 -4.80 -4.16 0.98
N LEU A 105 -6.01 -4.35 0.45
CA LEU A 105 -6.88 -5.47 0.82
C LEU A 105 -6.29 -6.78 0.31
N ARG A 106 -6.41 -7.82 1.14
CA ARG A 106 -5.90 -9.16 0.87
C ARG A 106 -7.05 -10.10 0.57
N ASN A 107 -6.87 -10.94 -0.45
CA ASN A 107 -7.80 -12.01 -0.80
C ASN A 107 -7.69 -13.20 0.18
N ALA A 108 -8.44 -14.28 -0.07
CA ALA A 108 -8.42 -15.48 0.76
C ALA A 108 -7.05 -16.19 0.81
N GLU A 109 -6.19 -15.99 -0.21
CA GLU A 109 -4.79 -16.46 -0.21
C GLU A 109 -3.86 -15.56 0.61
N GLY A 110 -4.37 -14.43 1.13
CA GLY A 110 -3.58 -13.45 1.85
C GLY A 110 -2.76 -12.54 0.95
N LYS A 111 -3.05 -12.49 -0.35
CA LYS A 111 -2.34 -11.67 -1.35
C LYS A 111 -3.10 -10.39 -1.64
N THR A 112 -2.38 -9.30 -1.86
CA THR A 112 -2.93 -8.06 -2.42
C THR A 112 -3.09 -8.15 -3.93
N ALA A 113 -3.90 -7.26 -4.54
CA ALA A 113 -4.06 -7.22 -5.99
C ALA A 113 -2.73 -7.09 -6.72
N GLU A 114 -1.81 -6.24 -6.21
CA GLU A 114 -0.46 -6.09 -6.75
C GLU A 114 0.33 -7.41 -6.76
N GLU A 115 0.29 -8.17 -5.66
CA GLU A 115 0.98 -9.46 -5.54
C GLU A 115 0.40 -10.51 -6.48
N LYS A 116 -0.93 -10.56 -6.65
CA LYS A 116 -1.58 -11.48 -7.60
C LYS A 116 -1.17 -11.19 -9.04
N PHE A 117 -1.22 -9.92 -9.48
CA PHE A 117 -0.78 -9.55 -10.83
C PHE A 117 0.70 -9.87 -11.08
N LEU A 118 1.55 -9.70 -10.06
CA LEU A 118 2.97 -10.08 -10.15
C LEU A 118 3.16 -11.60 -10.31
N GLU A 119 2.37 -12.41 -9.62
CA GLU A 119 2.49 -13.87 -9.70
C GLU A 119 1.91 -14.45 -10.99
N GLU A 120 0.78 -13.96 -11.47
CA GLU A 120 0.09 -14.50 -12.65
C GLU A 120 0.64 -13.96 -13.98
N GLU A 121 0.87 -12.65 -14.06
CA GLU A 121 1.26 -11.97 -15.30
C GLU A 121 2.70 -11.44 -15.28
N GLY A 122 3.30 -11.30 -14.09
CA GLY A 122 4.68 -10.84 -13.93
C GLY A 122 4.86 -9.34 -13.99
N GLU A 123 6.12 -8.89 -13.95
CA GLU A 123 6.47 -7.46 -13.93
C GLU A 123 6.15 -6.72 -15.24
N ALA A 124 5.81 -7.44 -16.31
CA ALA A 124 5.41 -6.82 -17.58
C ALA A 124 3.96 -6.29 -17.53
N ASN A 125 3.15 -6.72 -16.56
CA ASN A 125 1.77 -6.28 -16.45
C ASN A 125 1.69 -4.79 -16.07
N GLN A 126 0.89 -4.04 -16.81
CA GLN A 126 0.78 -2.59 -16.66
C GLN A 126 0.01 -2.19 -15.39
N VAL A 127 -0.97 -3.00 -14.97
CA VAL A 127 -1.73 -2.79 -13.73
C VAL A 127 -0.82 -2.97 -12.52
N TYR A 128 -0.01 -4.05 -12.50
CA TYR A 128 1.03 -4.25 -11.50
C TYR A 128 1.98 -3.05 -11.41
N GLN A 129 2.52 -2.58 -12.54
CA GLN A 129 3.43 -1.43 -12.54
C GLN A 129 2.76 -0.17 -11.97
N TYR A 130 1.48 0.03 -12.25
CA TYR A 130 0.71 1.14 -11.69
C TYR A 130 0.54 0.99 -10.18
N LEU A 131 0.05 -0.15 -9.69
CA LEU A 131 -0.13 -0.42 -8.25
C LEU A 131 1.19 -0.32 -7.48
N LYS A 132 2.28 -0.87 -8.05
CA LYS A 132 3.64 -0.74 -7.53
C LYS A 132 4.05 0.71 -7.43
N SER A 133 3.78 1.52 -8.47
CA SER A 133 4.11 2.95 -8.52
C SER A 133 3.34 3.77 -7.48
N LEU A 134 2.09 3.40 -7.20
CA LEU A 134 1.31 4.00 -6.11
C LEU A 134 1.95 3.70 -4.76
N ARG A 135 2.33 2.44 -4.49
CA ARG A 135 2.99 2.07 -3.24
C ARG A 135 4.36 2.72 -3.06
N THR A 136 5.19 2.79 -4.10
CA THR A 136 6.49 3.49 -4.02
C THR A 136 6.33 5.00 -3.96
N GLY A 137 5.34 5.56 -4.64
CA GLY A 137 4.99 6.98 -4.55
C GLY A 137 4.45 7.38 -3.19
N GLU A 138 3.56 6.56 -2.61
CA GLU A 138 3.11 6.68 -1.23
C GLU A 138 4.26 6.53 -0.27
N ARG A 139 5.21 5.61 -0.47
CA ARG A 139 6.39 5.50 0.40
C ARG A 139 7.33 6.70 0.33
N ALA A 140 7.34 7.42 -0.79
CA ALA A 140 8.07 8.68 -0.94
C ALA A 140 7.36 9.86 -0.27
N LEU A 141 6.02 9.86 -0.22
CA LEU A 141 5.21 10.87 0.47
C LEU A 141 5.00 10.56 1.97
N SER A 142 4.97 9.28 2.34
CA SER A 142 4.79 8.75 3.69
C SER A 142 6.10 8.69 4.47
N ALA A 143 7.25 8.97 3.83
CA ALA A 143 8.47 9.33 4.55
C ALA A 143 8.28 10.58 5.45
N GLY A 144 7.16 11.31 5.31
CA GLY A 144 6.75 12.40 6.19
C GLY A 144 5.52 12.14 7.09
N VAL A 145 4.88 10.97 7.06
CA VAL A 145 3.70 10.69 7.91
C VAL A 145 3.83 9.30 8.53
N VAL A 146 4.49 9.28 9.69
CA VAL A 146 4.34 8.21 10.67
C VAL A 146 3.06 8.49 11.45
N GLU A 147 2.03 7.68 11.27
CA GLU A 147 1.06 7.43 12.35
C GLU A 147 0.91 5.93 12.58
N SER A 148 1.04 5.58 13.86
CA SER A 148 1.08 4.26 14.45
C SER A 148 -0.30 3.83 14.94
N GLU A 149 -0.55 2.53 14.95
CA GLU A 149 -1.36 1.83 15.96
C GLU A 149 -0.75 0.41 16.09
N CYS A 150 -0.36 -0.17 17.23
CA CYS A 150 -0.43 0.14 18.65
C CYS A 150 0.73 -0.60 19.36
N THR A 151 1.57 0.08 20.15
CA THR A 151 2.14 -0.44 21.41
C THR A 151 2.86 0.69 22.17
N HIS A 152 2.23 1.14 23.26
CA HIS A 152 2.79 1.92 24.37
C HIS A 152 3.44 3.30 24.06
N PRO A 153 2.85 4.43 24.49
CA PRO A 153 3.50 5.74 24.35
C PRO A 153 4.73 5.85 25.27
N PRO A 154 5.88 6.38 24.80
CA PRO A 154 7.00 6.73 25.66
C PRO A 154 6.73 8.04 26.43
N PRO A 155 7.33 8.23 27.62
CA PRO A 155 7.07 9.39 28.47
C PRO A 155 7.57 10.70 27.84
N PRO A 156 6.93 11.86 28.13
CA PRO A 156 7.38 13.14 27.60
C PRO A 156 8.69 13.59 28.26
N LEU A 157 9.58 14.14 27.44
CA LEU A 157 10.85 14.73 27.87
C LEU A 157 10.60 15.98 28.75
N PRO A 158 11.41 16.20 29.80
CA PRO A 158 11.29 17.38 30.65
C PRO A 158 11.65 18.68 29.89
N GLU A 159 10.96 19.76 30.24
CA GLU A 159 11.15 21.10 29.66
C GLU A 159 12.61 21.55 29.72
N GLY A 160 13.19 21.88 28.54
CA GLY A 160 14.50 22.56 28.48
C GLY A 160 15.36 22.34 27.24
N VAL A 161 15.03 21.46 26.30
CA VAL A 161 15.87 21.21 25.11
C VAL A 161 15.32 21.93 23.89
N LYS A 162 16.04 22.97 23.46
CA LYS A 162 15.75 23.76 22.25
C LYS A 162 16.61 23.21 21.10
N VAL A 163 16.00 22.55 20.12
CA VAL A 163 16.70 22.11 18.91
C VAL A 163 16.64 23.23 17.88
N GLU A 164 17.76 23.91 17.66
CA GLU A 164 17.89 24.92 16.60
C GLU A 164 18.28 24.23 15.29
N LEU A 165 17.32 24.12 14.38
CA LEU A 165 17.51 23.62 13.01
C LEU A 165 18.30 24.67 12.21
N GLY A 166 19.62 24.47 12.09
CA GLY A 166 20.47 25.20 11.16
C GLY A 166 20.47 24.52 9.80
N THR A 167 19.93 25.19 8.77
CA THR A 167 20.22 24.92 7.36
C THR A 167 21.72 25.02 7.12
N MET A 168 22.38 23.89 6.83
CA MET A 168 23.76 23.85 6.35
C MET A 168 23.79 23.13 5.00
N THR A 169 24.45 23.79 4.07
CA THR A 169 24.62 23.50 2.64
C THR A 169 25.37 22.19 2.37
N GLU A 170 25.09 21.62 1.20
CA GLU A 170 25.78 20.48 0.58
C GLU A 170 27.26 20.79 0.29
N ASP A 171 28.12 20.83 1.31
CA ASP A 171 29.58 20.68 1.14
C ASP A 171 30.22 20.25 2.48
N ALA A 172 29.90 19.03 2.91
CA ALA A 172 30.64 18.34 3.97
C ALA A 172 30.35 16.83 3.90
N VAL A 173 30.68 16.21 2.76
CA VAL A 173 31.02 14.78 2.77
C VAL A 173 32.36 14.67 3.49
N GLY A 174 32.28 14.72 4.82
CA GLY A 174 33.36 14.35 5.72
C GLY A 174 33.62 12.87 5.51
N HIS A 175 34.61 12.60 4.66
CA HIS A 175 35.34 11.36 4.55
C HIS A 175 35.37 10.61 5.90
N VAL A 176 34.64 9.51 6.01
CA VAL A 176 34.93 8.50 7.04
C VAL A 176 36.19 7.77 6.57
N GLN A 177 37.35 8.39 6.81
CA GLN A 177 38.67 7.78 6.69
C GLN A 177 38.89 6.87 7.89
N ASP A 178 38.25 5.71 7.89
CA ASP A 178 38.78 4.63 8.70
C ASP A 178 38.88 3.35 7.83
N PRO A 179 40.03 3.14 7.18
CA PRO A 179 40.24 1.96 6.34
C PRO A 179 40.18 0.67 7.15
N GLU A 180 40.42 0.72 8.47
CA GLU A 180 40.22 -0.42 9.36
C GLU A 180 38.74 -0.73 9.56
N LEU A 181 37.88 0.28 9.70
CA LEU A 181 36.43 0.10 9.83
C LEU A 181 35.83 -0.54 8.58
N ARG A 182 36.22 -0.06 7.38
CA ARG A 182 35.81 -0.70 6.11
C ARG A 182 36.29 -2.15 6.02
N ARG A 183 37.55 -2.42 6.38
CA ARG A 183 38.13 -3.77 6.32
C ARG A 183 37.44 -4.74 7.28
N ARG A 184 37.04 -4.27 8.47
CA ARG A 184 36.30 -5.07 9.47
C ARG A 184 34.86 -5.36 9.07
N ILE A 185 34.18 -4.39 8.43
CA ILE A 185 32.82 -4.60 7.90
C ILE A 185 32.85 -5.64 6.77
N GLU A 186 33.85 -5.58 5.89
CA GLU A 186 33.97 -6.52 4.76
C GLU A 186 34.37 -7.93 5.21
N GLU A 187 35.21 -8.06 6.24
CA GLU A 187 35.56 -9.34 6.86
C GLU A 187 34.35 -10.00 7.56
N LEU A 188 33.50 -9.21 8.22
CA LEU A 188 32.26 -9.70 8.84
C LEU A 188 31.18 -10.05 7.82
N ALA A 189 31.14 -9.35 6.68
CA ALA A 189 30.19 -9.61 5.59
C ALA A 189 30.53 -10.87 4.76
N MET A 190 31.79 -11.32 4.76
CA MET A 190 32.21 -12.54 4.05
C MET A 190 32.06 -13.83 4.88
N ARG A 191 31.66 -13.73 6.16
CA ARG A 191 31.45 -14.89 7.03
C ARG A 191 30.02 -15.42 6.88
N GLU A 192 29.89 -16.68 6.49
CA GLU A 192 28.59 -17.39 6.31
C GLU A 192 27.79 -17.53 7.62
N ASP A 193 28.40 -17.24 8.77
CA ASP A 193 27.81 -17.36 10.11
C ASP A 193 27.25 -16.03 10.65
N PHE A 194 27.01 -15.03 9.79
CA PHE A 194 26.54 -13.68 10.17
C PHE A 194 25.30 -13.69 11.08
N GLN A 195 24.43 -14.69 10.98
CA GLN A 195 23.20 -14.80 11.77
C GLN A 195 23.38 -15.41 13.16
N THR A 196 24.60 -15.82 13.52
CA THR A 196 24.89 -16.44 14.82
C THR A 196 24.87 -15.38 15.93
N GLU A 197 24.27 -15.69 17.08
CA GLU A 197 24.11 -14.75 18.20
C GLU A 197 25.44 -14.12 18.67
N GLU A 198 26.54 -14.87 18.65
CA GLU A 198 27.87 -14.36 19.01
C GLU A 198 28.40 -13.30 18.03
N VAL A 199 28.15 -13.48 16.73
CA VAL A 199 28.60 -12.54 15.70
C VAL A 199 27.73 -11.28 15.73
N GLN A 200 26.42 -11.44 15.90
CA GLN A 200 25.48 -10.33 16.07
C GLN A 200 25.74 -9.55 17.37
N SER A 201 26.17 -10.22 18.44
CA SER A 201 26.56 -9.57 19.70
C SER A 201 27.84 -8.75 19.54
N GLN A 202 28.86 -9.30 18.87
CA GLN A 202 30.10 -8.59 18.57
C GLN A 202 29.86 -7.38 17.66
N LEU A 203 28.99 -7.50 16.66
CA LEU A 203 28.62 -6.39 15.78
C LEU A 203 27.88 -5.29 16.54
N ARG A 204 26.92 -5.64 17.41
CA ARG A 204 26.22 -4.67 18.28
C ARG A 204 27.16 -3.96 19.25
N ALA A 205 28.12 -4.68 19.83
CA ALA A 205 29.13 -4.09 20.72
C ALA A 205 30.00 -3.07 19.97
N LEU A 206 30.45 -3.40 18.76
CA LEU A 206 31.30 -2.54 17.93
C LEU A 206 30.55 -1.26 17.48
N VAL A 207 29.28 -1.39 17.08
CA VAL A 207 28.44 -0.23 16.70
C VAL A 207 28.14 0.65 17.92
N SER A 208 27.88 0.05 19.08
CA SER A 208 27.66 0.78 20.33
C SER A 208 28.90 1.54 20.77
N GLU A 209 30.09 0.96 20.60
CA GLU A 209 31.37 1.60 20.94
C GLU A 209 31.67 2.81 20.03
N VAL A 210 31.35 2.73 18.74
CA VAL A 210 31.50 3.86 17.80
C VAL A 210 30.49 4.98 18.09
N VAL A 211 29.24 4.63 18.41
CA VAL A 211 28.20 5.59 18.78
C VAL A 211 28.51 6.29 20.12
N THR A 212 29.14 5.59 21.05
CA THR A 212 29.54 6.17 22.34
C THR A 212 30.90 6.89 22.29
N GLY A 213 31.79 6.50 21.38
CA GLY A 213 33.10 7.12 21.16
C GLY A 213 33.06 8.47 20.43
N LEU A 214 31.99 8.78 19.71
CA LEU A 214 31.80 10.09 19.04
C LEU A 214 31.30 11.20 19.98
N GLY A 215 31.16 10.93 21.28
CA GLY A 215 30.65 11.87 22.30
C GLY A 215 31.70 12.50 23.23
N THR A 216 32.99 12.18 23.12
CA THR A 216 34.02 12.70 24.03
C THR A 216 35.25 13.25 23.33
N GLU A 217 35.06 14.12 22.33
CA GLU A 217 36.11 15.02 21.87
C GLU A 217 35.52 16.42 21.64
N ASP A 218 35.37 17.18 22.73
CA ASP A 218 35.62 18.64 22.83
C ASP A 218 34.80 19.28 23.96
N THR A 219 35.39 19.40 25.15
CA THR A 219 35.30 20.68 25.87
C THR A 219 36.47 20.79 26.85
N GLY A 220 37.51 21.51 26.43
CA GLY A 220 38.53 21.99 27.36
C GLY A 220 37.91 22.89 28.42
N ARG A 221 38.06 22.53 29.70
CA ARG A 221 38.00 23.51 30.80
C ARG A 221 39.07 23.23 31.85
N SER A 222 40.11 24.05 31.75
CA SER A 222 41.07 24.35 32.81
C SER A 222 40.39 24.50 34.18
N VAL A 223 40.82 23.73 35.17
CA VAL A 223 40.77 24.16 36.58
C VAL A 223 42.11 23.84 37.24
N ARG A 224 42.67 24.89 37.83
CA ARG A 224 44.03 25.01 38.35
C ARG A 224 44.32 24.02 39.48
N ARG A 225 45.55 23.52 39.45
CA ARG A 225 46.30 22.91 40.56
C ARG A 225 46.16 23.79 41.81
N ARG A 226 45.66 23.24 42.93
CA ARG A 226 45.87 23.83 44.25
C ARG A 226 46.75 22.88 45.04
N VAL A 227 47.93 23.40 45.35
CA VAL A 227 48.91 22.85 46.28
C VAL A 227 48.35 23.12 47.68
N ASP A 228 48.27 22.09 48.51
CA ASP A 228 48.90 22.04 49.84
C ASP A 228 49.04 20.56 50.25
#